data_AF-K1U3E8-F1
#
_entry.id   AF-K1U3E8-F1
#
_cell.length_a   1.000
_cell.length_b   1.000
_cell.length_c   1.000
_cell.angle_alpha   90.00
_cell.angle_beta   90.00
_cell.angle_gamma   90.00
#
_symmetry.space_group_name_H-M   'P 1'
#
loop_
_entity.id
_entity.type
_entity.pdbx_description
1 polymer ?
#
loop_
_entity_poly.entity_id
_entity_poly.type
_entity_poly.pdbx_seq_one_letter_code
_entity_poly.pdbx_strand_id
1 'polypeptide(L)'
;MANTASVYKYIFSQTLMYINQGYTSTEIANMIELPDELNKIWYTRQYYGTLKHNVKAVYQKYMGWYDENPIHLDELEPTEYSKKLVEYLGDTDKVLEMAKKDFDKGEYQWVAQITNTLVYADPENKDARYLCADALEQLGYQAESGAWRNAYLTGA
;
A
#
# COMPACT_ATOMS: atom_id res chain seq x y z
N MET A 1 24.51 -7.28 16.41
CA MET A 1 23.57 -8.40 16.12
C MET A 1 22.30 -8.35 16.96
N ALA A 2 22.34 -7.97 18.25
CA ALA A 2 21.13 -7.92 19.10
C ALA A 2 20.00 -7.05 18.53
N ASN A 3 20.28 -5.81 18.09
CA ASN A 3 19.26 -4.89 17.58
C ASN A 3 18.53 -5.43 16.34
N THR A 4 19.27 -5.98 15.38
CA THR A 4 18.70 -6.61 14.18
C THR A 4 17.79 -7.79 14.55
N ALA A 5 18.23 -8.66 15.47
CA ALA A 5 17.40 -9.76 15.96
C ALA A 5 16.13 -9.26 16.68
N SER A 6 16.25 -8.18 17.46
CA SER A 6 15.12 -7.54 18.14
C SER A 6 14.11 -6.96 17.16
N VAL A 7 14.55 -6.35 16.05
CA VAL A 7 13.64 -5.86 14.99
C VAL A 7 12.83 -7.01 14.41
N TYR A 8 13.48 -8.11 13.98
CA TYR A 8 12.76 -9.24 13.41
C TYR A 8 11.82 -9.90 14.41
N LYS A 9 12.25 -10.06 15.67
CA LYS A 9 11.40 -10.59 16.74
C LYS A 9 10.20 -9.67 16.99
N TYR A 10 10.40 -8.36 16.98
CA TYR A 10 9.33 -7.38 17.17
C TYR A 10 8.29 -7.47 16.05
N ILE A 11 8.72 -7.43 14.78
CA ILE A 11 7.85 -7.59 13.61
C ILE A 11 7.02 -8.87 13.75
N PHE A 12 7.69 -9.98 14.04
CA PHE A 12 7.04 -11.28 14.20
C PHE A 12 6.00 -11.30 15.33
N SER A 13 6.42 -10.93 16.54
CA SER A 13 5.57 -11.03 17.74
C SER A 13 4.39 -10.05 17.69
N GLN A 14 4.59 -8.82 17.23
CA GLN A 14 3.51 -7.83 17.11
C GLN A 14 2.51 -8.24 16.01
N THR A 15 3.00 -8.76 14.88
CA THR A 15 2.10 -9.25 13.82
C THR A 15 1.21 -10.38 14.33
N LEU A 16 1.78 -11.40 15.00
CA LEU A 16 0.97 -12.49 15.57
C LEU A 16 0.01 -12.02 16.67
N MET A 17 0.43 -11.05 17.48
CA MET A 17 -0.46 -10.47 18.51
C MET A 17 -1.71 -9.86 17.87
N TYR A 18 -1.57 -9.06 16.81
CA TYR A 18 -2.70 -8.43 16.15
C TYR A 18 -3.51 -9.37 15.26
N ILE A 19 -2.89 -10.41 14.68
CA ILE A 19 -3.64 -11.51 14.04
C ILE A 19 -4.59 -12.15 15.05
N ASN A 20 -4.12 -12.45 16.26
CA ASN A 20 -4.96 -13.01 17.32
C ASN A 20 -6.06 -12.06 17.82
N GLN A 21 -6.00 -10.78 17.44
CA GLN A 21 -7.05 -9.79 17.72
C GLN A 21 -7.98 -9.56 16.53
N GLY A 22 -7.81 -10.29 15.42
CA GLY A 22 -8.67 -10.24 14.25
C GLY A 22 -8.34 -9.13 13.24
N TYR A 23 -7.17 -8.50 13.33
CA TYR A 23 -6.78 -7.47 12.35
C TYR A 23 -6.23 -8.10 11.06
N THR A 24 -6.51 -7.44 9.94
CA THR A 24 -6.03 -7.83 8.61
C THR A 24 -4.57 -7.40 8.37
N SER A 25 -3.94 -8.02 7.38
CA SER A 25 -2.56 -7.73 6.96
C SER A 25 -2.26 -6.24 6.74
N THR A 26 -3.19 -5.51 6.09
CA THR A 26 -3.02 -4.09 5.80
C THR A 26 -3.26 -3.21 7.03
N GLU A 27 -4.18 -3.57 7.92
CA GLU A 27 -4.39 -2.83 9.17
C GLU A 27 -3.15 -2.94 10.07
N ILE A 28 -2.64 -4.15 10.30
CA ILE A 28 -1.45 -4.37 11.14
C ILE A 28 -0.25 -3.59 10.60
N ALA A 29 -0.03 -3.64 9.28
CA ALA A 29 1.07 -2.91 8.63
C ALA A 29 0.97 -1.38 8.77
N ASN A 30 -0.20 -0.83 9.09
CA ASN A 30 -0.40 0.61 9.33
C ASN A 30 -0.53 0.96 10.83
N MET A 31 -0.72 -0.02 11.71
CA MET A 31 -0.81 0.18 13.16
C MET A 31 0.54 0.11 13.87
N ILE A 32 1.46 -0.74 13.39
CA ILE A 32 2.69 -1.00 14.13
C ILE A 32 3.83 -0.07 13.72
N GLU A 33 4.56 0.42 14.71
CA GLU A 33 5.80 1.17 14.55
C GLU A 33 6.93 0.49 15.32
N LEU A 34 8.16 0.60 14.82
CA LEU A 34 9.34 0.15 15.55
C LEU A 34 9.62 1.12 16.70
N PRO A 35 9.95 0.62 17.92
CA PRO A 35 10.44 1.47 19.00
C PRO A 35 11.63 2.30 18.55
N ASP A 36 11.74 3.53 19.06
CA ASP A 36 12.79 4.48 18.67
C ASP A 36 14.20 3.91 18.86
N GLU A 37 14.42 3.09 19.90
CA GLU A 37 15.73 2.46 20.16
C GLU A 37 16.13 1.46 19.07
N LEU A 38 15.17 0.91 18.33
CA LEU A 38 15.41 0.03 17.19
C LEU A 38 15.34 0.79 15.86
N ASN A 39 14.52 1.84 15.76
CA ASN A 39 14.30 2.57 14.51
C ASN A 39 15.34 3.67 14.26
N LYS A 40 15.98 4.22 15.29
CA LYS A 40 16.99 5.30 15.17
C LYS A 40 18.43 4.79 15.13
N ILE A 41 18.62 3.59 14.57
CA ILE A 41 19.93 2.97 14.36
C ILE A 41 20.11 2.69 12.87
N TRP A 42 21.20 3.20 12.29
CA TRP A 42 21.43 3.17 10.83
C TRP A 42 21.25 1.81 10.17
N TYR A 43 21.81 0.75 10.75
CA TYR A 43 21.77 -0.60 10.16
C TYR A 43 20.46 -1.36 10.40
N THR A 44 19.49 -0.78 11.10
CA THR A 44 18.12 -1.31 11.25
C THR A 44 17.08 -0.44 10.53
N ARG A 45 17.52 0.61 9.83
CA ARG A 45 16.66 1.41 8.95
C ARG A 45 16.16 0.61 7.76
N GLN A 46 15.05 1.07 7.22
CA GLN A 46 14.22 0.33 6.26
C GLN A 46 14.66 0.55 4.81
N TYR A 47 15.98 0.53 4.54
CA TYR A 47 16.54 0.84 3.21
C TYR A 47 16.26 -0.21 2.13
N TYR A 48 15.92 -1.43 2.54
CA TYR A 48 15.59 -2.51 1.61
C TYR A 48 14.26 -3.14 2.03
N GLY A 49 14.29 -3.91 3.12
CA GLY A 49 13.07 -4.35 3.80
C GLY A 49 12.36 -3.17 4.47
N THR A 50 11.03 -3.17 4.48
CA THR A 50 10.22 -2.22 5.26
C THR A 50 9.42 -2.96 6.29
N LEU A 51 9.15 -2.30 7.42
CA LEU A 51 8.25 -2.77 8.46
C LEU A 51 6.91 -3.19 7.83
N LYS A 52 6.35 -2.32 6.97
CA LYS A 52 5.05 -2.56 6.32
C LYS A 52 5.01 -3.86 5.52
N HIS A 53 5.92 -4.08 4.56
CA HIS A 53 5.85 -5.32 3.77
C HIS A 53 6.34 -6.56 4.54
N ASN A 54 7.22 -6.41 5.53
CA ASN A 54 7.65 -7.52 6.37
C ASN A 54 6.52 -8.01 7.29
N VAL A 55 5.69 -7.10 7.82
CA VAL A 55 4.45 -7.45 8.55
C VAL A 55 3.52 -8.24 7.65
N LYS A 56 3.26 -7.72 6.44
CA LYS A 56 2.41 -8.42 5.47
C LYS A 56 2.96 -9.81 5.12
N ALA A 57 4.28 -9.97 5.03
CA ALA A 57 4.91 -11.26 4.78
C ALA A 57 4.76 -12.23 5.98
N VAL A 58 4.85 -11.74 7.22
CA VAL A 58 4.57 -12.56 8.41
C VAL A 58 3.10 -12.96 8.42
N TYR A 59 2.17 -12.04 8.17
CA TYR A 59 0.74 -12.36 8.06
C TYR A 59 0.49 -13.44 7.02
N GLN A 60 1.00 -13.25 5.80
CA GLN A 60 0.87 -14.21 4.70
C GLN A 60 1.40 -15.60 5.06
N LYS A 61 2.50 -15.68 5.84
CA LYS A 61 3.08 -16.95 6.26
C LYS A 61 2.15 -17.75 7.19
N TYR A 62 1.36 -17.08 8.03
CA TYR A 62 0.54 -17.73 9.06
C TYR A 62 -0.94 -17.84 8.68
N MET A 63 -1.50 -16.84 8.02
CA MET A 63 -2.91 -16.78 7.62
C MET A 63 -3.11 -17.13 6.14
N GLY A 64 -2.06 -17.05 5.32
CA GLY A 64 -2.19 -17.12 3.86
C GLY A 64 -2.72 -15.81 3.28
N TRP A 65 -3.33 -15.91 2.09
CA TRP A 65 -3.84 -14.77 1.34
C TRP A 65 -5.22 -14.30 1.82
N TYR A 66 -6.00 -15.18 2.44
CA TYR A 66 -7.38 -14.94 2.83
C TYR A 66 -7.44 -14.26 4.20
N ASP A 67 -8.22 -13.19 4.32
CA ASP A 67 -8.33 -12.38 5.53
C ASP A 67 -9.61 -12.66 6.34
N GLU A 68 -10.27 -13.79 6.07
CA GLU A 68 -11.53 -14.22 6.70
C GLU A 68 -12.77 -13.38 6.35
N ASN A 69 -12.64 -12.38 5.46
CA ASN A 69 -13.80 -11.71 4.88
C ASN A 69 -14.29 -12.48 3.63
N PRO A 70 -15.49 -13.09 3.64
CA PRO A 70 -15.96 -13.94 2.53
C PRO A 70 -16.10 -13.19 1.20
N ILE A 71 -16.15 -11.86 1.21
CA ILE A 71 -16.13 -11.04 -0.01
C ILE A 71 -14.83 -11.25 -0.80
N HIS A 72 -13.72 -11.53 -0.11
CA HIS A 72 -12.42 -11.72 -0.74
C HIS A 72 -12.16 -13.16 -1.20
N LEU A 73 -13.10 -14.11 -1.01
CA LEU A 73 -12.91 -15.51 -1.43
C LEU A 73 -12.88 -15.68 -2.95
N ASP A 74 -13.68 -14.89 -3.65
CA ASP A 74 -13.90 -14.95 -5.11
C ASP A 74 -14.15 -13.53 -5.62
N GLU A 75 -13.12 -12.69 -5.48
CA GLU A 75 -13.19 -11.30 -5.94
C GLU A 75 -13.34 -11.21 -7.45
N LEU A 76 -14.01 -10.16 -7.91
CA LEU A 76 -13.96 -9.79 -9.32
C LEU A 76 -12.52 -9.46 -9.72
N GLU A 77 -12.16 -9.78 -10.97
CA GLU A 77 -10.91 -9.31 -11.54
C GLU A 77 -10.83 -7.78 -11.49
N PRO A 78 -9.64 -7.17 -11.27
CA PRO A 78 -9.51 -5.73 -11.06
C PRO A 78 -10.17 -4.87 -12.16
N THR A 79 -10.12 -5.31 -13.42
CA THR A 79 -10.77 -4.64 -14.55
C THR A 79 -12.30 -4.66 -14.42
N GLU A 80 -12.90 -5.79 -14.04
CA GLU A 80 -14.35 -5.94 -13.91
C GLU A 80 -14.88 -5.14 -12.72
N TYR A 81 -14.20 -5.25 -11.58
CA TYR A 81 -14.47 -4.44 -10.40
C TYR A 81 -14.43 -2.94 -10.72
N SER A 82 -13.35 -2.50 -11.39
CA SER A 82 -13.14 -1.09 -11.69
C SER A 82 -14.19 -0.54 -12.66
N LYS A 83 -14.55 -1.31 -13.71
CA LYS A 83 -15.64 -0.93 -14.63
C LYS A 83 -16.97 -0.75 -13.92
N LYS A 84 -17.30 -1.63 -12.96
CA LYS A 84 -18.52 -1.50 -12.16
C LYS A 84 -18.46 -0.33 -11.19
N LEU A 85 -17.31 -0.09 -10.57
CA LEU A 85 -17.14 1.04 -9.67
C LEU A 85 -17.27 2.39 -10.41
N VAL A 86 -16.67 2.55 -11.59
CA VAL A 86 -16.83 3.80 -12.36
C VAL A 86 -18.25 4.02 -12.86
N GLU A 87 -19.01 2.95 -13.15
CA GLU A 87 -20.46 3.03 -13.45
C GLU A 87 -21.24 3.65 -12.27
N TYR A 88 -20.88 3.31 -11.03
CA TYR A 88 -21.48 3.90 -9.83
C TYR A 88 -20.98 5.31 -9.51
N LEU A 89 -19.71 5.61 -9.80
CA LEU A 89 -19.16 6.96 -9.65
C LEU A 89 -19.76 7.95 -10.67
N GLY A 90 -20.14 7.44 -11.84
CA GLY A 90 -20.83 8.18 -12.90
C GLY A 90 -19.88 8.98 -13.79
N ASP A 91 -19.35 10.09 -13.26
CA ASP A 91 -18.52 11.04 -14.02
C ASP A 91 -17.04 10.91 -13.63
N THR A 92 -16.27 10.20 -14.45
CA THR A 92 -14.84 9.95 -14.21
C THR A 92 -13.99 11.22 -14.31
N ASP A 93 -14.40 12.21 -15.11
CA ASP A 93 -13.67 13.47 -15.23
C ASP A 93 -13.78 14.27 -13.94
N LYS A 94 -14.98 14.29 -13.34
CA LYS A 94 -15.19 14.89 -12.01
C LYS A 94 -14.40 14.16 -10.92
N VAL A 95 -14.33 12.83 -10.95
CA VAL A 95 -13.49 12.04 -10.03
C VAL A 95 -12.02 12.45 -10.19
N LEU A 96 -11.55 12.64 -11.42
CA LEU A 96 -10.18 13.05 -11.69
C LEU A 96 -9.90 14.48 -11.20
N GLU A 97 -10.84 15.41 -11.34
CA GLU A 97 -10.72 16.75 -10.75
C GLU A 97 -10.62 16.71 -9.22
N MET A 98 -11.36 15.81 -8.56
CA MET A 98 -11.24 15.60 -7.12
C MET A 98 -9.88 15.01 -6.76
N ALA A 99 -9.42 13.99 -7.49
CA ALA A 99 -8.11 13.38 -7.28
C ALA A 99 -6.97 14.40 -7.45
N LYS A 100 -7.06 15.35 -8.39
CA LYS A 100 -6.10 16.46 -8.52
C LYS A 100 -6.06 17.35 -7.28
N LYS A 101 -7.22 17.67 -6.70
CA LYS A 101 -7.27 18.44 -5.44
C LYS A 101 -6.68 17.68 -4.26
N ASP A 102 -6.87 16.37 -4.22
CA ASP A 102 -6.30 15.52 -3.17
C ASP A 102 -4.78 15.33 -3.37
N PHE A 103 -4.32 15.32 -4.62
CA PHE A 103 -2.89 15.39 -4.96
C PHE A 103 -2.25 16.68 -4.43
N ASP A 104 -2.90 17.83 -4.63
CA ASP A 104 -2.42 19.13 -4.13
C ASP A 104 -2.35 19.18 -2.58
N LYS A 105 -3.13 18.34 -1.89
CA LYS A 105 -3.07 18.19 -0.42
C LYS A 105 -2.01 17.18 0.04
N GLY A 106 -1.36 16.47 -0.88
CA GLY A 106 -0.37 15.45 -0.58
C GLY A 106 -0.94 14.06 -0.27
N GLU A 107 -2.19 13.79 -0.64
CA GLU A 107 -2.87 12.49 -0.40
C GLU A 107 -2.46 11.43 -1.45
N TYR A 108 -1.17 11.35 -1.77
CA TYR A 108 -0.65 10.61 -2.94
C TYR A 108 -1.04 9.13 -2.96
N GLN A 109 -1.10 8.47 -1.80
CA GLN A 109 -1.48 7.05 -1.73
C GLN A 109 -2.95 6.84 -2.13
N TRP A 110 -3.84 7.77 -1.77
CA TRP A 110 -5.23 7.73 -2.18
C TRP A 110 -5.36 8.08 -3.67
N VAL A 111 -4.68 9.12 -4.12
CA VAL A 111 -4.66 9.52 -5.54
C VAL A 111 -4.25 8.33 -6.42
N ALA A 112 -3.13 7.68 -6.11
CA ALA A 112 -2.66 6.51 -6.86
C ALA A 112 -3.69 5.36 -6.88
N GLN A 113 -4.42 5.13 -5.78
CA GLN A 113 -5.46 4.10 -5.71
C GLN A 113 -6.65 4.45 -6.62
N ILE A 114 -7.22 5.65 -6.50
CA ILE A 114 -8.40 6.02 -7.28
C ILE A 114 -8.08 6.14 -8.77
N THR A 115 -6.91 6.70 -9.12
CA THR A 115 -6.50 6.77 -10.53
C THR A 115 -6.17 5.39 -11.09
N ASN A 116 -5.61 4.46 -10.31
CA ASN A 116 -5.42 3.08 -10.75
C ASN A 116 -6.76 2.39 -11.07
N THR A 117 -7.81 2.62 -10.28
CA THR A 117 -9.17 2.17 -10.62
C THR A 117 -9.63 2.75 -11.96
N LEU A 118 -9.45 4.05 -12.20
CA LEU A 118 -9.81 4.66 -13.49
C LEU A 118 -9.03 4.04 -14.65
N VAL A 119 -7.74 3.75 -14.47
CA VAL A 119 -6.88 3.10 -15.48
C VAL A 119 -7.29 1.65 -15.75
N TYR A 120 -7.67 0.88 -14.72
CA TYR A 120 -8.20 -0.47 -14.93
C TYR A 120 -9.55 -0.46 -15.66
N ALA A 121 -10.39 0.55 -15.43
CA ALA A 121 -11.66 0.70 -16.11
C ALA A 121 -11.50 1.12 -17.59
N ASP A 122 -10.59 2.07 -17.86
CA ASP A 122 -10.23 2.58 -19.18
C ASP A 122 -8.70 2.77 -19.31
N PRO A 123 -7.98 1.78 -19.87
CA PRO A 123 -6.52 1.84 -20.04
C PRO A 123 -6.03 2.94 -20.99
N GLU A 124 -6.92 3.52 -21.81
CA GLU A 124 -6.59 4.60 -22.73
C GLU A 124 -6.78 5.99 -22.11
N ASN A 125 -7.32 6.08 -20.88
CA ASN A 125 -7.46 7.33 -20.15
C ASN A 125 -6.09 7.88 -19.73
N LYS A 126 -5.49 8.70 -20.59
CA LYS A 126 -4.16 9.28 -20.38
C LYS A 126 -4.09 10.19 -19.16
N ASP A 127 -5.13 10.96 -18.87
CA ASP A 127 -5.11 11.90 -17.76
C ASP A 127 -5.11 11.17 -16.41
N ALA A 128 -5.86 10.06 -16.30
CA ALA A 128 -5.80 9.17 -15.14
C ALA A 128 -4.43 8.49 -15.02
N ARG A 129 -3.84 8.03 -16.13
CA ARG A 129 -2.50 7.43 -16.14
C ARG A 129 -1.44 8.41 -15.67
N TYR A 130 -1.44 9.64 -16.18
CA TYR A 130 -0.45 10.65 -15.81
C TYR A 130 -0.60 11.09 -14.35
N LEU A 131 -1.82 11.30 -13.85
CA LEU A 131 -2.00 11.63 -12.44
C LEU A 131 -1.61 10.46 -11.51
N CYS A 132 -1.87 9.21 -11.94
CA CYS A 132 -1.38 8.03 -11.22
C CYS A 132 0.15 8.02 -11.16
N ALA A 133 0.81 8.25 -12.29
CA ALA A 133 2.26 8.30 -12.39
C ALA A 133 2.86 9.40 -11.49
N ASP A 134 2.29 10.61 -11.51
CA ASP A 134 2.72 11.71 -10.64
C ASP A 134 2.57 11.34 -9.16
N ALA A 135 1.48 10.68 -8.78
CA ALA A 135 1.26 10.23 -7.40
C ALA A 135 2.24 9.13 -6.98
N LEU A 136 2.50 8.15 -7.85
CA LEU A 136 3.52 7.12 -7.63
C LEU A 136 4.92 7.75 -7.54
N GLU A 137 5.24 8.75 -8.35
CA GLU A 137 6.52 9.46 -8.30
C GLU A 137 6.73 10.10 -6.92
N GLN A 138 5.73 10.82 -6.40
CA GLN A 138 5.80 11.42 -5.07
C GLN A 138 5.97 10.38 -3.96
N LEU A 139 5.27 9.25 -4.04
CA LEU A 139 5.47 8.12 -3.10
C LEU A 139 6.89 7.55 -3.20
N GLY A 140 7.44 7.45 -4.42
CA GLY A 140 8.82 7.03 -4.67
C GLY A 140 9.85 7.99 -4.09
N TYR A 141 9.61 9.30 -4.13
CA TYR A 141 10.48 10.30 -3.51
C TYR A 141 10.45 10.26 -1.98
N GLN A 142 9.32 9.88 -1.38
CA GLN A 142 9.17 9.74 0.07
C GLN A 142 9.65 8.39 0.61
N ALA A 143 9.84 7.40 -0.25
CA ALA A 143 10.25 6.06 0.15
C ALA A 143 11.71 6.01 0.65
N GLU A 144 11.90 5.60 1.90
CA GLU A 144 13.23 5.31 2.45
C GLU A 144 13.82 4.00 1.87
N SER A 145 12.97 3.02 1.55
CA SER A 145 13.40 1.78 0.91
C SER A 145 13.74 2.02 -0.56
N GLY A 146 14.95 1.65 -0.96
CA GLY A 146 15.36 1.66 -2.36
C GLY A 146 14.51 0.72 -3.22
N ALA A 147 14.04 -0.40 -2.67
CA ALA A 147 13.19 -1.33 -3.40
C ALA A 147 11.80 -0.71 -3.69
N TRP A 148 11.21 -0.05 -2.69
CA TRP A 148 9.94 0.66 -2.87
C TRP A 148 10.08 1.84 -3.81
N ARG A 149 11.12 2.66 -3.63
CA ARG A 149 11.44 3.76 -4.55
C ARG A 149 11.48 3.27 -5.99
N ASN A 150 12.25 2.22 -6.27
CA ASN A 150 12.40 1.71 -7.63
C ASN A 150 11.08 1.18 -8.19
N ALA A 151 10.28 0.48 -7.38
CA ALA A 151 8.97 -0.02 -7.80
C ALA A 151 8.01 1.13 -8.17
N TYR A 152 7.89 2.14 -7.30
CA TYR A 152 7.08 3.32 -7.56
C TYR A 152 7.53 4.08 -8.82
N LEU A 153 8.84 4.38 -8.94
CA LEU A 153 9.37 5.15 -10.06
C LEU A 153 9.40 4.39 -11.39
N THR A 154 9.34 3.05 -11.37
CA THR A 154 9.19 2.25 -12.60
C THR A 154 7.72 2.13 -13.01
N GLY A 155 6.80 2.21 -12.05
CA GLY A 155 5.36 2.19 -12.31
C GLY A 155 4.80 3.53 -12.77
N ALA A 156 5.45 4.64 -12.43
CA ALA A 156 5.20 5.97 -12.96
C ALA A 156 5.62 6.08 -14.44
#